data_AF-A0A6M3JX95-F1
#
_entry.id   AF-A0A6M3JX95-F1
#
_cell.length_a   1.000
_cell.length_b   1.000
_cell.length_c   1.000
_cell.angle_alpha   90.00
_cell.angle_beta   90.00
_cell.angle_gamma   90.00
#
_symmetry.space_group_name_H-M   'P 1'
#
loop_
_entity.id
_entity.type
_entity.pdbx_description
1 polymer ?
#
loop_
_entity_poly.entity_id
_entity_poly.type
_entity_poly.pdbx_seq_one_letter_code
_entity_poly.pdbx_strand_id
1 'polypeptide(L)'
;MNIYLGETGLDRTWQESFKPTTECKCGGEARIMFVAIEETREGDFVCNLRDNGGEGDFWPHDAIACAVYLCKKCFEPITIINQA
;
A
#
# COMPACT_ATOMS: atom_id res chain seq x y z
N MET A 1 -3.34 -4.32 11.57
CA MET A 1 -3.56 -3.49 10.37
C MET A 1 -4.39 -2.27 10.73
N ASN A 2 -3.90 -1.08 10.40
CA ASN A 2 -4.57 0.21 10.63
C ASN A 2 -4.90 0.87 9.29
N ILE A 3 -6.05 1.53 9.22
CA ILE A 3 -6.53 2.23 8.02
C ILE A 3 -6.52 3.73 8.29
N TYR A 4 -5.82 4.45 7.43
CA TYR A 4 -5.68 5.90 7.48
C TYR A 4 -6.38 6.52 6.28
N LEU A 5 -7.38 7.36 6.52
CA LEU A 5 -8.22 7.91 5.45
C LEU A 5 -7.56 9.12 4.78
N GLY A 6 -7.63 9.15 3.46
CA GLY A 6 -7.14 10.23 2.61
C GLY A 6 -5.69 10.58 2.92
N GLU A 7 -5.43 11.88 3.11
CA GLU A 7 -4.09 12.40 3.30
C GLU A 7 -3.48 12.08 4.67
N THR A 8 -4.28 11.64 5.66
CA THR A 8 -3.76 11.25 6.99
C THR A 8 -2.86 10.01 6.94
N GLY A 9 -2.90 9.27 5.83
CA GLY A 9 -2.12 8.06 5.59
C GLY A 9 -0.83 8.27 4.81
N LEU A 10 -0.53 9.46 4.28
CA LEU A 10 0.58 9.63 3.32
C LEU A 10 1.95 9.24 3.90
N ASP A 11 2.17 9.54 5.18
CA ASP A 11 3.41 9.20 5.89
C ASP A 11 3.33 7.84 6.61
N ARG A 12 2.26 7.08 6.40
CA ARG A 12 2.07 5.74 6.96
C ARG A 12 2.64 4.71 5.99
N THR A 13 3.97 4.69 5.93
CA THR A 13 4.75 3.94 4.94
C THR A 13 5.95 3.27 5.59
N TRP A 14 6.45 2.21 4.96
CA TRP A 14 7.74 1.59 5.30
C TRP A 14 8.91 2.12 4.45
N GLN A 15 8.61 2.93 3.43
CA GLN A 15 9.57 3.48 2.48
C GLN A 15 9.31 5.00 2.30
N GLU A 16 9.41 5.53 1.09
CA GLU A 16 9.05 6.94 0.80
C GLU A 16 7.55 7.19 1.07
N SER A 17 7.20 8.41 1.48
CA SER A 17 5.81 8.82 1.68
C SER A 17 5.02 8.66 0.38
N PHE A 18 3.75 8.29 0.53
CA PHE A 18 2.82 8.26 -0.58
C PHE A 18 2.51 9.69 -1.04
N LYS A 19 2.20 9.83 -2.33
CA LYS A 19 1.73 11.11 -2.89
C LYS A 19 0.21 11.23 -2.71
N PRO A 20 -0.36 12.43 -2.56
CA PRO A 20 -1.82 12.61 -2.48
C PRO A 20 -2.55 12.21 -3.78
N THR A 21 -1.84 12.22 -4.90
CA THR A 21 -2.37 11.85 -6.22
C THR A 21 -1.40 10.96 -6.99
N THR A 22 -1.95 10.21 -7.93
CA THR A 22 -1.19 9.42 -8.91
C THR A 22 -1.92 9.37 -10.25
N GLU A 23 -1.22 8.95 -11.30
CA GLU A 23 -1.78 8.80 -12.64
C GLU A 23 -2.50 7.45 -12.79
N CYS A 24 -3.71 7.50 -13.35
CA CYS A 24 -4.47 6.31 -13.75
C CYS A 24 -4.12 5.88 -15.17
N LYS A 25 -4.19 4.57 -15.44
CA LYS A 25 -4.02 3.99 -16.79
C LYS A 25 -4.94 4.61 -17.86
N CYS A 26 -6.07 5.19 -17.47
CA CYS A 26 -6.98 5.90 -18.39
C CYS A 26 -6.55 7.35 -18.73
N GLY A 27 -5.37 7.77 -18.25
CA GLY A 27 -4.84 9.14 -18.33
C GLY A 27 -5.51 10.14 -17.37
N GLY A 28 -6.33 9.66 -16.43
CA GLY A 28 -6.99 10.49 -15.42
C GLY A 28 -6.18 10.61 -14.14
N GLU A 29 -6.41 11.67 -13.36
CA GLU A 29 -5.85 11.79 -12.00
C GLU A 29 -6.66 10.91 -11.02
N ALA A 30 -5.94 10.13 -10.22
CA ALA A 30 -6.49 9.41 -9.08
C ALA A 30 -6.04 10.06 -7.76
N ARG A 31 -6.94 10.08 -6.78
CA ARG A 31 -6.71 10.68 -5.46
C ARG A 31 -6.68 9.60 -4.39
N ILE A 32 -5.85 9.81 -3.38
CA ILE A 32 -5.74 8.87 -2.25
C ILE A 32 -7.11 8.71 -1.57
N MET A 33 -7.53 7.46 -1.39
CA MET A 33 -8.70 7.11 -0.59
C MET A 33 -8.31 6.78 0.83
N PHE A 34 -7.35 5.86 0.98
CA PHE A 34 -6.82 5.45 2.27
C PHE A 34 -5.47 4.75 2.09
N VAL A 35 -4.73 4.68 3.18
CA VAL A 35 -3.54 3.86 3.33
C VAL A 35 -3.81 2.79 4.38
N ALA A 36 -3.67 1.53 3.99
CA ALA A 36 -3.65 0.42 4.91
C ALA A 36 -2.19 0.12 5.27
N ILE A 37 -1.82 0.26 6.53
CA ILE A 37 -0.49 -0.08 7.01
C ILE A 37 -0.58 -1.12 8.11
N GLU A 38 0.37 -2.03 8.10
CA GLU A 38 0.64 -2.89 9.23
C GLU A 38 1.49 -2.10 10.21
N GLU A 39 0.93 -1.65 11.32
CA GLU A 39 1.75 -1.05 12.38
C GLU A 39 2.25 -2.17 13.27
N THR A 40 3.57 -2.33 13.31
CA THR A 40 4.27 -3.42 13.99
C THR A 40 3.87 -3.53 15.46
N ARG A 41 3.14 -4.59 15.79
CA ARG A 41 3.41 -5.35 17.02
C ARG A 41 4.20 -6.58 16.60
N GLU A 42 5.25 -6.91 17.33
CA GLU A 42 6.04 -8.12 17.08
C GLU A 42 5.10 -9.33 16.93
N GLY A 43 5.12 -9.98 15.76
CA GLY A 43 4.41 -11.24 15.50
C GLY A 43 3.20 -11.19 14.56
N ASP A 44 2.72 -10.01 14.15
CA ASP A 44 1.55 -9.87 13.26
C ASP A 44 1.96 -9.38 11.86
N PHE A 45 2.51 -10.27 11.04
CA PHE A 45 2.83 -10.01 9.63
C PHE A 45 1.74 -10.59 8.71
N VAL A 46 1.39 -9.92 7.60
CA VAL A 46 0.52 -10.51 6.55
C VAL A 46 1.12 -11.79 5.96
N CYS A 47 2.44 -11.98 6.08
CA CYS A 47 3.15 -13.15 5.57
C CYS A 47 4.32 -13.56 6.47
N ASN A 48 4.29 -14.80 6.99
CA ASN A 48 5.41 -15.44 7.68
C ASN A 48 6.48 -15.97 6.69
N LEU A 49 6.95 -15.14 5.75
CA LEU A 49 7.84 -15.61 4.68
C LEU A 49 9.27 -15.89 5.14
N ARG A 50 9.65 -15.42 6.33
CA ARG A 50 10.87 -15.87 7.01
C ARG A 50 10.90 -17.41 7.16
N ASP A 51 9.74 -18.07 7.14
CA ASP A 51 9.60 -19.53 7.23
C ASP A 51 9.44 -20.24 5.86
N ASN A 52 9.26 -19.51 4.75
CA ASN A 52 8.85 -20.10 3.45
C ASN A 52 9.90 -20.12 2.34
N GLY A 53 11.14 -19.69 2.57
CA GLY A 53 12.30 -19.97 1.68
C GLY A 53 12.02 -19.81 0.18
N GLY A 54 11.41 -18.69 -0.22
CA GLY A 54 10.62 -18.58 -1.46
C GLY A 54 11.28 -19.11 -2.75
N GLU A 55 10.56 -20.00 -3.43
CA GLU A 55 10.84 -20.44 -4.82
C GLU A 55 9.88 -19.73 -5.80
N GLY A 56 10.22 -18.51 -6.24
CA GLY A 56 9.77 -18.01 -7.55
C GLY A 56 8.57 -17.05 -7.63
N ASP A 57 7.74 -16.89 -6.61
CA ASP A 57 6.61 -15.95 -6.64
C ASP A 57 6.93 -14.59 -5.99
N PHE A 58 6.55 -13.48 -6.64
CA PHE A 58 6.67 -12.13 -6.09
C PHE A 58 5.57 -11.89 -5.04
N TRP A 59 5.93 -12.06 -3.77
CA TRP A 59 5.06 -11.79 -2.62
C TRP A 59 5.74 -10.81 -1.65
N PRO A 60 4.99 -9.98 -0.89
CA PRO A 60 5.59 -9.13 0.14
C PRO A 60 6.39 -9.94 1.16
N HIS A 61 7.50 -9.37 1.64
CA HIS A 61 8.52 -10.12 2.39
C HIS A 61 8.32 -10.12 3.91
N ASP A 62 7.82 -9.02 4.50
CA ASP A 62 7.65 -8.88 5.95
C ASP A 62 6.45 -7.98 6.30
N ALA A 63 6.58 -6.65 6.11
CA ALA A 63 5.53 -5.69 6.43
C ALA A 63 5.13 -4.84 5.22
N ILE A 64 3.84 -4.47 5.11
CA ILE A 64 3.34 -3.65 4.02
C ILE A 64 2.65 -2.36 4.48
N ALA A 65 2.81 -1.35 3.62
CA ALA A 65 1.92 -0.20 3.55
C ALA A 65 1.35 -0.12 2.13
N CYS A 66 0.04 -0.02 2.03
CA CYS A 66 -0.72 -0.13 0.80
C CYS A 66 -1.59 1.11 0.64
N ALA A 67 -1.21 2.00 -0.28
CA ALA A 67 -1.98 3.18 -0.62
C ALA A 67 -2.96 2.85 -1.75
N VAL A 68 -4.24 3.11 -1.49
CA VAL A 68 -5.33 2.91 -2.44
C VAL A 68 -5.83 4.26 -2.91
N TYR A 69 -5.85 4.44 -4.22
CA TYR A 69 -6.31 5.64 -4.91
C TYR A 69 -7.53 5.31 -5.74
N LEU A 70 -8.38 6.31 -6.01
CA LEU A 70 -9.53 6.19 -6.90
C LEU A 70 -9.45 7.21 -8.03
N CYS A 71 -9.57 6.74 -9.27
CA CYS A 71 -9.57 7.62 -10.43
C CYS A 71 -10.86 8.45 -10.47
N LYS A 72 -10.74 9.77 -10.60
CA LYS A 72 -11.90 10.67 -10.73
C LYS A 72 -12.64 10.52 -12.07
N LYS A 73 -12.01 9.91 -13.07
CA LYS A 73 -12.55 9.78 -14.43
C LYS A 73 -13.25 8.44 -14.65
N CYS A 74 -12.55 7.34 -14.39
CA CYS A 74 -13.06 5.99 -14.67
C CYS A 74 -13.43 5.19 -13.42
N PHE A 75 -13.27 5.76 -12.22
CA PHE A 75 -13.52 5.09 -10.94
C PHE A 75 -12.73 3.78 -10.70
N GLU A 76 -11.70 3.51 -11.51
CA GLU A 76 -10.81 2.39 -11.27
C GLU A 76 -9.90 2.69 -10.08
N PRO A 77 -9.70 1.70 -9.18
CA PRO A 77 -8.74 1.82 -8.10
C PRO A 77 -7.31 1.64 -8.62
N ILE A 78 -6.37 2.27 -7.93
CA ILE A 78 -4.94 2.08 -8.14
C ILE A 78 -4.31 1.82 -6.80
N THR A 79 -3.41 0.85 -6.76
CA THR A 79 -2.74 0.43 -5.53
C THR A 79 -1.24 0.59 -5.69
N ILE A 80 -0.61 1.23 -4.71
CA ILE A 80 0.85 1.32 -4.59
C ILE A 80 1.23 0.66 -3.27
N ILE A 81 2.21 -0.25 -3.32
CA ILE A 81 2.67 -1.02 -2.16
C ILE A 81 4.10 -0.61 -1.87
N ASN A 82 4.34 -0.25 -0.60
CA ASN A 82 5.66 -0.13 -0.02
C ASN A 82 5.85 -1.27 0.99
N GLN A 83 7.04 -1.88 0.99
CA GLN A 83 7.39 -3.01 1.86
C GLN A 83 8.75 -2.79 2.54
N ALA A 84 8.92 -3.37 3.72
CA ALA A 84 10.19 -3.51 4.44
C ALA A 84 10.39 -4.95 4.89
#